data_AF-A0A7G8V9Y8-F1
#
_entry.id   AF-A0A7G8V9Y8-F1
#
_cell.length_a   1.000
_cell.length_b   1.000
_cell.length_c   1.000
_cell.angle_alpha   90.00
_cell.angle_beta   90.00
_cell.angle_gamma   90.00
#
_symmetry.space_group_name_H-M   'P 1'
#
loop_
_entity.id
_entity.type
_entity.pdbx_description
1 polymer ?
#
loop_
_entity_poly.entity_id
_entity_poly.type
_entity_poly.pdbx_seq_one_letter_code
_entity_poly.pdbx_strand_id
1 'polypeptide(L)' 'MPGRINTITHYRVIQETRYLLKYTTHTVREICGILNFESVIYFSRFFKTYSGISPSDFRKAKETILFPA' A
#
# COMPACT_ATOMS: atom_id res chain seq x y z
N MET A 1 18.05 -2.22 19.42
CA MET A 1 17.39 -3.45 18.90
C MET A 1 16.34 -3.01 17.88
N PRO A 2 16.65 -2.96 16.56
CA PRO A 2 15.66 -2.55 15.58
C PRO A 2 14.67 -3.69 15.32
N GLY A 3 13.39 -3.32 15.25
CA GLY A 3 12.22 -4.18 15.25
C GLY A 3 12.21 -5.24 14.15
N ARG A 4 11.98 -6.48 14.57
CA ARG A 4 11.63 -7.58 13.69
C ARG A 4 10.21 -7.36 13.15
N ILE A 5 10.10 -6.77 11.96
CA ILE A 5 8.93 -6.99 11.08
C ILE A 5 9.23 -8.27 10.29
N ASN A 6 9.44 -9.38 10.99
CA ASN A 6 9.66 -10.66 10.34
C ASN A 6 8.45 -11.53 10.64
N THR A 7 7.76 -11.94 9.55
CA THR A 7 6.59 -12.84 9.44
C THR A 7 5.20 -12.22 9.30
N ILE A 8 5.05 -11.05 8.66
CA ILE A 8 3.78 -10.75 7.98
C ILE A 8 3.91 -11.33 6.57
N THR A 9 3.28 -12.49 6.31
CA THR A 9 3.18 -13.10 4.96
C THR A 9 2.84 -12.01 3.94
N HIS A 10 3.56 -11.94 2.81
CA HIS A 10 3.40 -10.88 1.80
C HIS A 10 1.93 -10.60 1.45
N TYR A 11 1.11 -11.66 1.43
CA TYR A 11 -0.34 -11.57 1.28
C TYR A 11 -1.03 -10.61 2.27
N ARG A 12 -0.73 -10.70 3.57
CA ARG A 12 -1.31 -9.84 4.62
C ARG A 12 -0.94 -8.38 4.41
N VAL A 13 0.34 -8.10 4.13
CA VAL A 13 0.81 -6.72 3.86
C VAL A 13 0.08 -6.12 2.67
N ILE A 14 -0.13 -6.91 1.60
CA ILE A 14 -0.88 -6.46 0.42
C ILE A 14 -2.34 -6.20 0.74
N GLN A 15 -3.01 -7.05 1.53
CA GLN A 15 -4.40 -6.84 1.93
C GLN A 15 -4.55 -5.59 2.80
N GLU A 16 -3.68 -5.39 3.77
CA GLU A 16 -3.67 -4.17 4.60
C GLU A 16 -3.39 -2.93 3.76
N THR A 17 -2.43 -3.00 2.84
CA THR A 17 -2.15 -1.90 1.92
C THR A 17 -3.39 -1.55 1.10
N ARG A 18 -4.07 -2.55 0.52
CA ARG A 18 -5.31 -2.33 -0.25
C ARG A 18 -6.41 -1.74 0.62
N TYR A 19 -6.54 -2.20 1.86
CA TYR A 19 -7.50 -1.66 2.82
C TYR A 19 -7.21 -0.19 3.12
N LEU A 20 -5.97 0.15 3.47
CA LEU A 20 -5.54 1.52 3.74
C LEU A 20 -5.73 2.42 2.51
N LEU A 21 -5.34 1.96 1.33
CA LEU A 21 -5.54 2.70 0.08
C LEU A 21 -7.02 2.94 -0.24
N LYS A 22 -7.91 2.02 0.14
CA LYS A 22 -9.34 2.06 -0.18
C LYS A 22 -10.18 2.82 0.85
N TYR A 23 -9.90 2.67 2.13
CA TYR A 23 -10.75 3.13 3.23
C TYR A 23 -10.17 4.31 4.00
N THR A 24 -8.95 4.75 3.69
CA THR A 24 -8.31 5.89 4.35
C THR A 24 -7.81 6.91 3.32
N THR A 25 -7.55 8.13 3.80
CA THR A 25 -6.93 9.20 3.02
C THR A 25 -5.40 9.21 3.14
N HIS A 26 -4.80 8.23 3.83
CA HIS A 26 -3.37 8.21 4.11
C HIS A 26 -2.53 8.28 2.86
N THR A 27 -1.49 9.10 2.80
CA THR A 27 -0.59 9.13 1.65
C THR A 27 0.18 7.82 1.52
N VAL A 28 0.70 7.52 0.32
CA VAL A 28 1.57 6.34 0.10
C VAL A 28 2.76 6.34 1.06
N ARG A 29 3.27 7.53 1.43
CA ARG A 29 4.34 7.70 2.43
C ARG A 29 3.90 7.31 3.84
N GLU A 30 2.70 7.71 4.25
CA GLU A 30 2.15 7.35 5.57
C GLU A 30 1.89 5.84 5.66
N ILE A 31 1.31 5.24 4.61
CA ILE A 31 1.07 3.80 4.53
C ILE A 31 2.39 3.02 4.62
N CYS A 32 3.43 3.50 3.93
CA CYS A 32 4.78 2.95 4.04
C CYS A 32 5.29 2.95 5.50
N GLY A 33 5.08 4.05 6.22
CA GLY A 33 5.43 4.16 7.64
C GLY A 33 4.61 3.23 8.55
N ILE A 34 3.29 3.13 8.32
CA ILE A 34 2.38 2.25 9.08
C ILE A 34 2.79 0.78 8.93
N LEU A 35 3.14 0.38 7.72
CA LEU A 35 3.59 -0.98 7.40
C LEU A 35 5.08 -1.20 7.71
N ASN A 36 5.74 -0.20 8.32
CA ASN A 36 7.14 -0.19 8.72
C ASN A 36 8.13 -0.52 7.58
N PHE A 37 7.82 -0.12 6.36
CA PHE A 37 8.77 -0.22 5.27
C PHE A 37 9.87 0.84 5.40
N GLU A 38 11.11 0.43 5.15
CA GLU A 38 12.29 1.31 5.21
C GLU A 38 12.24 2.46 4.21
N SER A 39 11.54 2.27 3.08
CA SER A 39 11.44 3.28 2.03
C SER A 39 10.16 3.13 1.22
N VAL A 40 9.59 4.27 0.84
CA VAL A 40 8.43 4.38 -0.06
C VAL A 40 8.72 3.73 -1.41
N ILE A 41 9.97 3.79 -1.87
CA ILE A 41 10.39 3.20 -3.15
C ILE A 41 10.31 1.66 -3.06
N TYR A 42 10.83 1.10 -1.97
CA TYR A 42 10.80 -0.35 -1.74
C TYR A 42 9.35 -0.83 -1.57
N PHE A 43 8.56 -0.13 -0.75
CA PHE A 43 7.13 -0.39 -0.60
C PHE A 43 6.37 -0.36 -1.92
N SER A 44 6.60 0.66 -2.75
CA SER A 44 5.90 0.80 -4.04
C SER A 44 6.26 -0.32 -5.01
N ARG A 45 7.54 -0.72 -5.06
CA ARG A 45 7.99 -1.87 -5.86
C ARG A 45 7.41 -3.18 -5.34
N PHE A 46 7.46 -3.40 -4.03
CA PHE A 46 6.86 -4.55 -3.37
C PHE A 46 5.37 -4.65 -3.72
N PHE A 47 4.60 -3.59 -3.47
CA PHE A 47 3.17 -3.57 -3.74
C PHE A 47 2.88 -3.85 -5.22
N LYS A 48 3.56 -3.15 -6.13
CA LYS A 48 3.38 -3.37 -7.58
C LYS A 48 3.71 -4.79 -8.02
N THR A 49 4.72 -5.42 -7.42
CA THR A 49 5.10 -6.81 -7.75
C THR A 49 3.98 -7.79 -7.42
N TYR A 50 3.25 -7.59 -6.33
CA TYR A 50 2.17 -8.49 -5.90
C TYR A 50 0.77 -8.07 -6.36
N SER A 51 0.52 -6.77 -6.56
CA SER A 51 -0.80 -6.23 -6.96
C SER A 51 -0.91 -5.95 -8.47
N GLY A 52 0.21 -5.93 -9.18
CA GLY A 52 0.31 -5.58 -10.61
C GLY A 52 0.35 -4.08 -10.89
N ILE A 53 -0.02 -3.22 -9.95
CA ILE A 53 -0.11 -1.75 -10.15
C ILE A 53 0.49 -0.97 -8.98
N SER A 54 0.87 0.29 -9.21
CA SER A 54 1.46 1.09 -8.12
C SER A 54 0.39 1.45 -7.06
N PRO A 55 0.78 1.71 -5.81
CA PRO A 55 -0.16 2.16 -4.77
C PRO A 55 -0.93 3.42 -5.17
N SER A 56 -0.25 4.36 -5.84
CA SER A 56 -0.82 5.61 -6.34
C SER A 56 -1.85 5.36 -7.45
N ASP A 57 -1.55 4.46 -8.39
CA ASP A 57 -2.49 4.11 -9.47
C ASP A 57 -3.68 3.32 -8.93
N PHE A 58 -3.47 2.44 -7.96
CA PHE A 58 -4.54 1.70 -7.28
C PHE A 58 -5.54 2.67 -6.60
N ARG A 59 -5.05 3.77 -6.02
CA ARG A 59 -5.91 4.81 -5.45
C ARG A 59 -6.70 5.56 -6.53
N LYS A 60 -6.04 5.98 -7.61
CA LYS A 60 -6.68 6.68 -8.73
C LYS A 60 -7.76 5.82 -9.40
N ALA A 61 -7.52 4.52 -9.54
CA ALA A 61 -8.49 3.58 -10.10
C ALA A 61 -9.81 3.51 -9.30
N LYS A 62 -9.79 3.80 -7.99
CA LYS A 62 -11.02 3.93 -7.18
C LYS A 62 -11.79 5.22 -7.51
N GLU A 63 -11.07 6.30 -7.79
CA GLU A 63 -11.66 7.63 -8.06
C GLU A 63 -12.56 7.59 -9.30
N THR A 64 -12.19 6.80 -10.31
CA THR A 64 -13.00 6.61 -11.53
C THR A 64 -14.32 5.85 -11.31
N ILE A 65 -14.46 5.01 -10.28
CA ILE A 65 -15.66 4.20 -10.07
C ILE A 65 -16.64 4.84 -9.07
N LEU A 66 -16.18 5.80 -8.25
CA LEU A 66 -17.04 6.42 -7.23
C LEU A 66 -17.75 7.70 -7.71
N PHE A 67 -17.33 8.28 -8.84
CA PHE A 67 -17.99 9.45 -9.43
C PHE A 67 -18.02 9.32 -10.96
N PRO A 68 -19.04 8.65 -11.54
CA PRO A 68 -19.39 8.95 -12.92
C PRO A 68 -19.86 10.41 -12.95
N ALA A 69 -19.15 11.24 -13.69
CA ALA A 69 -19.62 12.57 -14.07
C ALA A 69 -20.82 12.46 -15.00
#